data_AF-A0A2E1VJ44-F1
#
_entry.id   AF-A0A2E1VJ44-F1
#
_cell.length_a   1.000
_cell.length_b   1.000
_cell.length_c   1.000
_cell.angle_alpha   90.00
_cell.angle_beta   90.00
_cell.angle_gamma   90.00
#
_symmetry.space_group_name_H-M   'P 1'
#
loop_
_entity.id
_entity.type
_entity.pdbx_description
1 polymer ?
#
loop_
_entity_poly.entity_id
_entity_poly.type
_entity_poly.pdbx_seq_one_letter_code
_entity_poly.pdbx_strand_id
1 'polypeptide(L)'
;MRKLTLSIYLLFLIPNIVSGEIVEIYSLNQMDDDRGFCVDIRGHKSKAKVKLGLQAHTCYSYQGEVAVDQGFESSKLIENQFHLPAFDVCMEAASVTASALLRLTKCGDGKLQRFKLDKEGKIHLMDDKSLCLTVAQGESRKGGGGSPVHLIRNLSMEPCSAALKPFQRWGMRATE
;
A
#
# COMPACT_ATOMS: atom_id res chain seq x y z
N MET A 1 5.41 57.18 38.16
CA MET A 1 4.86 56.68 36.87
C MET A 1 5.59 55.41 36.48
N ARG A 2 4.96 54.24 36.63
CA ARG A 2 5.58 52.95 36.28
C ARG A 2 4.66 52.27 35.25
N LYS A 3 5.05 52.30 33.98
CA LYS A 3 4.30 51.69 32.88
C LYS A 3 4.45 50.17 32.99
N LEU A 4 3.33 49.48 33.21
CA LEU A 4 3.27 48.02 33.22
C LEU A 4 3.04 47.56 31.78
N THR A 5 4.09 47.09 31.11
CA THR A 5 3.99 46.45 29.79
C THR A 5 3.65 44.98 29.98
N LEU A 6 2.43 44.59 29.59
CA LEU A 6 1.98 43.20 29.57
C LEU A 6 2.40 42.57 28.24
N SER A 7 3.49 41.81 28.24
CA SER A 7 3.91 41.03 27.06
C SER A 7 3.07 39.77 26.95
N ILE A 8 2.17 39.73 25.97
CA ILE A 8 1.42 38.53 25.60
C ILE A 8 2.32 37.66 24.72
N TYR A 9 2.80 36.54 25.26
CA TYR A 9 3.49 35.51 24.48
C TYR A 9 2.45 34.66 23.75
N LEU A 10 2.34 34.83 22.44
CA LEU A 10 1.51 33.98 21.59
C LEU A 10 2.23 32.63 21.41
N LEU A 11 1.76 31.60 22.11
CA LEU A 11 2.29 30.24 22.01
C LEU A 11 1.86 29.66 20.65
N PHE A 12 2.74 29.72 19.65
CA PHE A 12 2.53 29.04 18.38
C PHE A 12 2.63 27.52 18.60
N LEU A 13 1.48 26.85 18.64
CA LEU A 13 1.41 25.40 18.56
C LEU A 13 1.79 24.99 17.13
N ILE A 14 3.06 24.63 16.92
CA ILE A 14 3.50 24.02 15.66
C ILE A 14 2.89 22.60 15.65
N PRO A 15 2.02 22.26 14.68
CA PRO A 15 1.57 20.88 14.56
C PRO A 15 2.79 20.00 14.29
N ASN A 16 3.02 19.00 15.13
CA ASN A 16 3.95 17.93 14.82
C ASN A 16 3.41 17.23 13.58
N ILE A 17 3.95 17.53 12.40
CA ILE A 17 3.74 16.72 11.21
C ILE A 17 4.48 15.41 11.50
N VAL A 18 3.74 14.40 11.97
CA VAL A 18 4.25 13.04 12.07
C VAL A 18 4.39 12.56 10.63
N SER A 19 5.61 12.68 10.08
CA SER A 19 5.95 11.99 8.84
C SER A 19 5.81 10.49 9.11
N GLY A 20 4.95 9.82 8.37
CA GLY A 20 4.77 8.38 8.53
C GLY A 20 6.04 7.63 8.14
N GLU A 21 6.34 6.55 8.85
CA GLU A 21 7.33 5.56 8.41
C GLU A 21 6.91 4.95 7.06
N ILE A 22 7.87 4.64 6.20
CA ILE A 22 7.62 3.93 4.93
C ILE A 22 7.57 2.44 5.21
N VAL A 23 6.46 1.81 4.84
CA VAL A 23 6.20 0.38 5.05
C VAL A 23 5.87 -0.31 3.73
N GLU A 24 6.17 -1.60 3.63
CA GLU A 24 5.64 -2.43 2.54
C GLU A 24 4.36 -3.13 3.00
N ILE A 25 3.43 -3.32 2.05
CA ILE A 25 2.21 -4.13 2.26
C ILE A 25 2.48 -5.51 1.69
N TYR A 26 2.66 -6.49 2.58
CA TYR A 26 3.08 -7.85 2.22
C TYR A 26 1.95 -8.85 2.42
N SER A 27 1.91 -9.89 1.59
CA SER A 27 0.99 -11.01 1.77
C SER A 27 1.42 -11.85 2.96
N LEU A 28 0.46 -12.23 3.81
CA LEU A 28 0.73 -13.13 4.95
C LEU A 28 1.02 -14.58 4.51
N ASN A 29 0.82 -14.91 3.23
CA ASN A 29 1.21 -16.19 2.65
C ASN A 29 2.29 -15.95 1.59
N GLN A 30 3.38 -16.73 1.66
CA GLN A 30 4.51 -16.61 0.73
C GLN A 30 4.20 -17.14 -0.68
N MET A 31 3.22 -18.04 -0.81
CA MET A 31 2.87 -18.72 -2.05
C MET A 31 4.08 -19.47 -2.64
N ASP A 32 4.56 -19.08 -3.82
CA ASP A 32 5.68 -19.70 -4.53
C ASP A 32 6.99 -18.88 -4.48
N ASP A 33 7.07 -17.87 -3.60
CA ASP A 33 8.31 -17.12 -3.34
C ASP A 33 8.60 -17.05 -1.83
N ASP A 34 9.70 -17.64 -1.37
CA ASP A 34 10.10 -17.62 0.04
C ASP A 34 10.32 -16.19 0.57
N ARG A 35 10.58 -15.22 -0.31
CA ARG A 35 10.67 -13.79 0.06
C ARG A 35 9.30 -13.14 0.25
N GLY A 36 8.24 -13.81 -0.16
CA GLY A 36 6.86 -13.34 -0.14
C GLY A 36 6.54 -12.32 -1.23
N PHE A 37 5.26 -11.94 -1.29
CA PHE A 37 4.72 -10.98 -2.25
C PHE A 37 4.34 -9.67 -1.56
N CYS A 38 4.71 -8.55 -2.17
CA CYS A 38 4.38 -7.20 -1.75
C CYS A 38 3.58 -6.48 -2.84
N VAL A 39 2.77 -5.50 -2.44
CA VAL A 39 2.09 -4.59 -3.37
C VAL A 39 3.13 -3.69 -4.04
N ASP A 40 3.13 -3.66 -5.37
CA ASP A 40 4.20 -3.08 -6.19
C ASP A 40 3.62 -2.28 -7.36
N ILE A 41 4.19 -1.10 -7.63
CA ILE A 41 3.90 -0.36 -8.87
C ILE A 41 4.62 -1.04 -10.03
N ARG A 42 3.85 -1.43 -11.05
CA ARG A 42 4.42 -2.03 -12.27
C ARG A 42 5.55 -1.18 -12.86
N GLY A 43 6.74 -1.76 -12.95
CA GLY A 43 7.90 -1.14 -13.57
C GLY A 43 9.16 -1.49 -12.80
N HIS A 44 10.01 -0.50 -12.51
CA HIS A 44 11.26 -0.74 -11.79
C HIS A 44 11.67 0.47 -10.95
N LYS A 45 11.57 0.35 -9.63
CA LYS A 45 12.00 1.34 -8.64
C LYS A 45 11.50 2.74 -9.02
N SER A 46 12.36 3.75 -8.97
CA SER A 46 12.01 5.14 -9.35
C SER A 46 11.55 5.33 -10.80
N LYS A 47 11.69 4.31 -11.67
CA LYS A 47 11.19 4.29 -13.05
C LYS A 47 9.86 3.52 -13.18
N ALA A 48 9.17 3.25 -12.07
CA ALA A 48 7.88 2.59 -12.09
C ALA A 48 6.86 3.36 -12.94
N LYS A 49 5.98 2.64 -13.60
CA LYS A 49 5.01 3.17 -14.57
C LYS A 49 3.64 3.23 -13.92
N VAL A 50 3.39 4.32 -13.19
CA VAL A 50 2.13 4.61 -12.47
C VAL A 50 0.88 4.25 -13.30
N LYS A 51 0.86 4.59 -14.59
CA LYS A 51 -0.26 4.32 -15.51
C LYS A 51 -0.59 2.83 -15.71
N LEU A 52 0.34 1.92 -15.41
CA LEU A 52 0.12 0.48 -15.53
C LEU A 52 -0.54 -0.13 -14.28
N GLY A 53 -0.65 0.63 -13.19
CA GLY A 53 -1.28 0.21 -11.94
C GLY A 53 -0.40 -0.69 -11.09
N LEU A 54 -1.05 -1.45 -10.20
CA LEU A 54 -0.40 -2.28 -9.20
C LEU A 54 -0.30 -3.76 -9.62
N GLN A 55 0.65 -4.46 -9.01
CA GLN A 55 0.83 -5.91 -9.09
C GLN A 55 1.31 -6.45 -7.73
N ALA A 56 1.25 -7.76 -7.56
CA ALA A 56 1.96 -8.43 -6.47
C ALA A 56 3.31 -8.85 -7.01
N HIS A 57 4.39 -8.45 -6.37
CA HIS A 57 5.75 -8.75 -6.78
C HIS A 57 6.54 -9.30 -5.60
N THR A 58 7.59 -10.08 -5.83
CA THR A 58 8.58 -10.40 -4.80
C THR A 58 8.90 -9.16 -3.95
N CYS A 59 8.78 -9.28 -2.63
CA CYS A 59 9.17 -8.21 -1.71
C CYS A 59 10.66 -7.92 -1.82
N TYR A 60 11.04 -6.64 -1.83
CA TYR A 60 12.44 -6.23 -1.95
C TYR A 60 13.13 -5.93 -0.62
N SER A 61 12.41 -6.02 0.51
CA SER A 61 12.93 -5.69 1.85
C SER A 61 14.22 -6.43 2.23
N TYR A 62 14.49 -7.61 1.67
CA TYR A 62 15.78 -8.31 1.82
C TYR A 62 17.00 -7.49 1.33
N GLN A 63 16.79 -6.41 0.57
CA GLN A 63 17.83 -5.47 0.12
C GLN A 63 18.20 -4.44 1.20
N GLY A 64 17.56 -4.47 2.37
CA GLY A 64 17.85 -3.61 3.52
C GLY A 64 17.01 -2.34 3.61
N GLU A 65 16.17 -2.05 2.61
CA GLU A 65 15.26 -0.90 2.62
C GLU A 65 13.94 -1.22 1.90
N VAL A 66 12.84 -0.55 2.28
CA VAL A 66 11.58 -0.60 1.53
C VAL A 66 11.78 0.13 0.20
N ALA A 67 11.55 -0.58 -0.91
CA ALA A 67 11.73 0.02 -2.22
C ALA A 67 10.65 1.08 -2.51
N VAL A 68 11.05 2.12 -3.25
CA VAL A 68 10.18 3.26 -3.57
C VAL A 68 8.88 2.87 -4.28
N ASP A 69 8.87 1.81 -5.08
CA ASP A 69 7.71 1.26 -5.80
C ASP A 69 6.90 0.25 -5.00
N GLN A 70 7.32 -0.10 -3.78
CA GLN A 70 6.61 -0.97 -2.82
C GLN A 70 6.27 -0.24 -1.50
N GLY A 71 6.71 1.01 -1.36
CA GLY A 71 6.62 1.79 -0.12
C GLY A 71 5.33 2.59 -0.02
N PHE A 72 4.64 2.40 1.10
CA PHE A 72 3.45 3.13 1.51
C PHE A 72 3.72 3.97 2.75
N GLU A 73 3.06 5.12 2.86
CA GLU A 73 3.15 5.96 4.05
C GLU A 73 2.23 5.42 5.16
N SER A 74 2.81 4.94 6.27
CA SER A 74 2.07 4.29 7.36
C SER A 74 1.00 5.17 8.01
N SER A 75 1.28 6.47 8.18
CA SER A 75 0.32 7.45 8.71
C SER A 75 -0.95 7.54 7.85
N LYS A 76 -0.78 7.46 6.52
CA LYS A 76 -1.90 7.50 5.56
C LYS A 76 -2.70 6.21 5.55
N LEU A 77 -2.06 5.06 5.77
CA LEU A 77 -2.78 3.79 5.93
C LEU A 77 -3.77 3.83 7.11
N ILE A 78 -3.38 4.45 8.23
CA ILE A 78 -4.26 4.65 9.41
C ILE A 78 -5.45 5.56 9.05
N GLU A 79 -5.24 6.53 8.17
CA GLU A 79 -6.28 7.41 7.62
C GLU A 79 -7.16 6.73 6.55
N ASN A 80 -6.91 5.43 6.25
CA ASN A 80 -7.57 4.63 5.22
C ASN A 80 -7.25 5.08 3.79
N GLN A 81 -6.05 5.62 3.57
CA GLN A 81 -5.55 6.05 2.28
C GLN A 81 -4.22 5.34 1.99
N PHE A 82 -4.18 4.58 0.90
CA PHE A 82 -3.02 3.78 0.52
C PHE A 82 -2.13 4.62 -0.40
N HIS A 83 -1.36 5.52 0.21
CA HIS A 83 -0.49 6.50 -0.43
C HIS A 83 0.91 5.94 -0.67
N LEU A 84 1.42 6.06 -1.90
CA LEU A 84 2.81 5.77 -2.26
C LEU A 84 3.59 7.09 -2.46
N PRO A 85 4.32 7.57 -1.43
CA PRO A 85 4.82 8.94 -1.39
C PRO A 85 5.91 9.23 -2.42
N ALA A 86 6.70 8.25 -2.85
CA ALA A 86 7.73 8.44 -3.87
C ALA A 86 7.16 8.85 -5.25
N PHE A 87 5.86 8.62 -5.47
CA PHE A 87 5.16 8.92 -6.72
C PHE A 87 4.00 9.90 -6.54
N ASP A 88 3.69 10.33 -5.31
CA ASP A 88 2.56 11.21 -4.96
C ASP A 88 1.21 10.71 -5.54
N VAL A 89 0.95 9.41 -5.37
CA VAL A 89 -0.27 8.75 -5.87
C VAL A 89 -0.89 7.82 -4.82
N CYS A 90 -2.19 7.65 -4.93
CA CYS A 90 -2.97 6.77 -4.08
C CYS A 90 -3.53 5.60 -4.89
N MET A 91 -3.63 4.45 -4.22
CA MET A 91 -4.34 3.28 -4.74
C MET A 91 -5.83 3.60 -4.92
N GLU A 92 -6.39 3.21 -6.07
CA GLU A 92 -7.80 3.39 -6.42
C GLU A 92 -8.37 2.12 -7.06
N ALA A 93 -9.51 1.63 -6.58
CA ALA A 93 -10.23 0.56 -7.26
C ALA A 93 -10.87 1.10 -8.54
N ALA A 94 -10.76 0.37 -9.65
CA ALA A 94 -11.38 0.77 -10.91
C ALA A 94 -12.92 0.79 -10.85
N SER A 95 -13.51 -0.04 -9.99
CA SER A 95 -14.95 -0.15 -9.72
C SER A 95 -15.20 -0.94 -8.43
N VAL A 96 -16.46 -1.03 -8.01
CA VAL A 96 -16.95 -1.88 -6.89
C VAL A 96 -17.46 -3.24 -7.37
N THR A 97 -16.85 -3.77 -8.43
CA THR A 97 -17.25 -5.07 -9.01
C THR A 97 -16.11 -6.07 -8.86
N ALA A 98 -16.46 -7.36 -8.81
CA ALA A 98 -15.46 -8.43 -8.85
C ALA A 98 -14.52 -8.24 -10.06
N SER A 99 -13.27 -8.67 -9.90
CA SER A 99 -12.19 -8.49 -10.86
C SER A 99 -11.80 -7.05 -11.16
N ALA A 100 -12.23 -6.07 -10.35
CA ALA A 100 -11.78 -4.68 -10.52
C ALA A 100 -10.27 -4.57 -10.30
N LEU A 101 -9.59 -3.92 -11.24
CA LEU A 101 -8.16 -3.65 -11.15
C LEU A 101 -7.86 -2.50 -10.19
N LEU A 102 -6.62 -2.45 -9.72
CA LEU A 102 -6.10 -1.39 -8.86
C LEU A 102 -5.28 -0.42 -9.72
N ARG A 103 -5.74 0.82 -9.77
CA ARG A 103 -5.10 1.94 -10.47
C ARG A 103 -4.36 2.82 -9.46
N LEU A 104 -3.56 3.73 -10.00
CA LEU A 104 -2.87 4.76 -9.24
C LEU A 104 -3.27 6.11 -9.82
N THR A 105 -3.83 6.96 -8.97
CA THR A 105 -4.35 8.28 -9.32
C THR A 105 -3.87 9.30 -8.29
N LYS A 106 -4.07 10.59 -8.57
CA LYS A 106 -3.78 11.63 -7.58
C LYS A 106 -4.60 11.38 -6.32
N CYS A 107 -3.97 11.53 -5.16
CA CYS A 107 -4.64 11.37 -3.87
C CYS A 107 -5.78 12.37 -3.69
N GLY A 108 -6.90 11.87 -3.18
CA GLY A 108 -8.06 12.67 -2.80
C GLY A 108 -9.02 11.85 -1.92
N ASP A 109 -10.21 12.40 -1.70
CA ASP A 109 -11.21 11.81 -0.78
C ASP A 109 -12.25 10.92 -1.51
N GLY A 110 -11.92 10.48 -2.72
CA GLY A 110 -12.80 9.62 -3.52
C GLY A 110 -13.05 8.28 -2.84
N LYS A 111 -14.31 7.82 -2.83
CA LYS A 111 -14.71 6.55 -2.19
C LYS A 111 -13.91 5.33 -2.66
N LEU A 112 -13.50 5.32 -3.93
CA LEU A 112 -12.70 4.25 -4.53
C LEU A 112 -11.21 4.27 -4.11
N GLN A 113 -10.74 5.31 -3.43
CA GLN A 113 -9.40 5.41 -2.84
C GLN A 113 -9.36 5.11 -1.34
N ARG A 114 -10.54 4.94 -0.72
CA ARG A 114 -10.68 4.74 0.73
C ARG A 114 -10.63 3.25 1.02
N PHE A 115 -9.47 2.74 1.39
CA PHE A 115 -9.24 1.33 1.72
C PHE A 115 -8.88 1.16 3.18
N LYS A 116 -9.27 0.04 3.76
CA LYS A 116 -8.88 -0.36 5.12
C LYS A 116 -8.15 -1.68 5.09
N LEU A 117 -6.99 -1.74 5.75
CA LEU A 117 -6.42 -2.99 6.24
C LEU A 117 -7.08 -3.32 7.59
N ASP A 118 -7.93 -4.35 7.62
CA ASP A 118 -8.64 -4.75 8.85
C ASP A 118 -7.76 -5.61 9.77
N LYS A 119 -8.27 -5.90 10.98
CA LYS A 119 -7.55 -6.71 11.98
C LYS A 119 -7.39 -8.17 11.56
N GLU A 120 -8.20 -8.62 10.60
CA GLU A 120 -8.07 -9.91 9.96
C GLU A 120 -7.01 -9.89 8.85
N GLY A 121 -6.43 -8.73 8.50
CA GLY A 121 -5.47 -8.60 7.41
C GLY A 121 -6.12 -8.58 6.03
N LYS A 122 -7.42 -8.35 5.91
CA LYS A 122 -8.04 -8.08 4.61
C LYS A 122 -7.86 -6.61 4.25
N ILE A 123 -7.63 -6.34 2.98
CA ILE A 123 -7.69 -4.98 2.43
C ILE A 123 -8.97 -4.88 1.62
N HIS A 124 -9.87 -3.97 2.00
CA HIS A 124 -11.16 -3.78 1.33
C HIS A 124 -11.51 -2.28 1.27
N LEU A 125 -12.48 -1.90 0.43
CA LEU A 125 -12.97 -0.52 0.41
C LEU A 125 -13.72 -0.21 1.72
N MET A 126 -13.69 1.05 2.16
CA MET A 126 -14.40 1.48 3.36
C MET A 126 -15.92 1.30 3.22
N ASP A 127 -16.46 1.62 2.04
CA ASP A 127 -17.89 1.56 1.74
C ASP A 127 -18.35 0.17 1.27
N ASP A 128 -17.43 -0.73 0.91
CA ASP A 128 -17.73 -2.09 0.46
C ASP A 128 -16.72 -3.11 1.00
N LYS A 129 -17.18 -3.96 1.92
CA LYS A 129 -16.39 -5.02 2.55
C LYS A 129 -16.57 -6.39 1.88
N SER A 130 -17.34 -6.46 0.80
CA SER A 130 -17.61 -7.69 0.06
C SER A 130 -16.44 -8.07 -0.85
N LEU A 131 -15.64 -7.09 -1.29
CA LEU A 131 -14.47 -7.30 -2.13
C LEU A 131 -13.17 -7.06 -1.34
N CYS A 132 -12.21 -7.96 -1.54
CA CYS A 132 -10.91 -7.97 -0.91
C CYS A 132 -9.82 -7.86 -1.97
N LEU A 133 -8.76 -7.10 -1.69
CA LEU A 133 -7.54 -7.12 -2.48
C LEU A 133 -6.97 -8.53 -2.47
N THR A 134 -6.82 -9.09 -3.66
CA THR A 134 -6.52 -10.50 -3.87
C THR A 134 -5.32 -10.64 -4.79
N VAL A 135 -4.35 -11.47 -4.38
CA VAL A 135 -3.31 -11.96 -5.27
C VAL A 135 -3.89 -13.05 -6.16
N ALA A 136 -3.66 -12.97 -7.47
CA ALA A 136 -4.14 -13.99 -8.39
C ALA A 136 -3.63 -15.39 -8.00
N GLN A 137 -4.52 -16.38 -8.10
CA GLN A 137 -4.17 -17.80 -7.94
C GLN A 137 -3.37 -18.30 -9.16
N GLY A 138 -2.77 -19.48 -9.03
CA GLY A 138 -1.98 -20.11 -10.09
C GLY A 138 -0.48 -19.85 -9.94
N GLU A 139 0.25 -20.02 -11.04
CA GLU A 139 1.71 -19.84 -11.09
C GLU A 139 2.10 -18.38 -11.28
N SER A 140 3.22 -17.99 -10.68
CA SER A 140 3.81 -16.68 -10.91
C SER A 140 4.46 -16.58 -12.29
N ARG A 141 4.37 -15.39 -12.89
CA ARG A 141 5.24 -15.05 -14.03
C ARG A 141 6.60 -14.60 -13.51
N LYS A 142 7.67 -14.90 -14.26
CA LYS A 142 9.02 -14.43 -13.95
C LYS A 142 9.14 -12.93 -14.22
N GLY A 143 9.79 -12.22 -13.32
CA GLY A 143 10.25 -10.85 -13.50
C GLY A 143 11.54 -10.77 -14.31
N GLY A 144 12.02 -9.54 -14.52
CA GLY A 144 13.23 -9.27 -15.31
C GLY A 144 14.52 -9.23 -14.50
N GLY A 145 14.47 -9.42 -13.17
CA GLY A 145 15.62 -9.25 -12.28
C GLY A 145 15.57 -10.15 -11.05
N GLY A 146 16.59 -9.99 -10.19
CA GLY A 146 16.77 -10.77 -8.96
C GLY A 146 17.58 -12.06 -9.15
N SER A 147 18.31 -12.45 -8.11
CA SER A 147 18.87 -13.80 -7.94
C SER A 147 18.60 -14.25 -6.50
N PRO A 148 17.64 -15.17 -6.25
CA PRO A 148 16.76 -15.84 -7.23
C PRO A 148 15.88 -14.88 -8.04
N VAL A 149 15.40 -15.33 -9.21
CA VAL A 149 14.54 -14.52 -10.08
C VAL A 149 13.31 -14.04 -9.31
N HIS A 150 12.94 -12.78 -9.49
CA HIS A 150 11.70 -12.25 -8.90
C HIS A 150 10.48 -12.84 -9.59
N LEU A 151 9.40 -12.99 -8.82
CA LEU A 151 8.13 -13.56 -9.21
C LEU A 151 7.03 -12.50 -9.12
N ILE A 152 6.03 -12.63 -9.99
CA ILE A 152 5.00 -11.63 -10.16
C ILE A 152 3.64 -12.28 -10.34
N ARG A 153 2.62 -11.69 -9.71
CA ARG A 153 1.21 -12.07 -9.82
C ARG A 153 0.33 -10.83 -10.00
N ASN A 154 -0.87 -11.04 -10.56
CA ASN A 154 -1.83 -9.95 -10.71
C ASN A 154 -2.52 -9.63 -9.37
N LEU A 155 -3.00 -8.39 -9.25
CA LEU A 155 -3.87 -7.94 -8.18
C LEU A 155 -5.23 -7.55 -8.74
N SER A 156 -6.28 -7.93 -8.03
CA SER A 156 -7.66 -7.49 -8.29
C SER A 156 -8.46 -7.44 -6.99
N MET A 157 -9.59 -6.73 -7.04
CA MET A 157 -10.64 -6.80 -6.03
C MET A 157 -11.53 -8.00 -6.34
N GLU A 158 -11.53 -9.01 -5.48
CA GLU A 158 -12.35 -10.22 -5.63
C GLU A 158 -13.26 -10.42 -4.43
N PRO A 159 -14.37 -11.17 -4.56
CA PRO A 159 -15.20 -11.52 -3.41
C PRO A 159 -14.36 -12.07 -2.26
N CYS A 160 -14.50 -11.47 -1.09
CA CYS A 160 -13.85 -11.95 0.13
C CYS A 160 -14.34 -13.38 0.41
N SER A 161 -13.43 -14.34 0.48
CA SER A 161 -13.78 -15.75 0.61
C SER A 161 -12.84 -16.51 1.55
N ALA A 162 -13.39 -17.47 2.29
CA ALA A 162 -12.57 -18.38 3.08
C ALA A 162 -11.65 -19.24 2.20
N ALA A 163 -12.10 -19.62 1.00
CA ALA A 163 -11.31 -20.39 0.04
C ALA A 163 -10.13 -19.58 -0.53
N LEU A 164 -10.28 -18.25 -0.60
CA LEU A 164 -9.23 -17.34 -1.09
C LEU A 164 -8.38 -16.76 0.06
N LYS A 165 -8.55 -17.23 1.29
CA LYS A 165 -7.82 -16.72 2.47
C LYS A 165 -6.29 -16.66 2.26
N PRO A 166 -5.61 -17.64 1.65
CA PRO A 166 -4.17 -17.53 1.41
C PRO A 166 -3.76 -16.35 0.51
N PHE A 167 -4.69 -15.85 -0.30
CA PHE A 167 -4.44 -14.81 -1.31
C PHE A 167 -5.03 -13.43 -0.94
N GLN A 168 -5.77 -13.36 0.17
CA GLN A 168 -6.54 -12.18 0.61
C GLN A 168 -6.11 -11.67 1.99
N ARG A 169 -4.91 -12.06 2.44
CA ARG A 169 -4.39 -11.72 3.75
C ARG A 169 -3.08 -10.97 3.60
N TRP A 170 -3.03 -9.82 4.25
CA TRP A 170 -2.01 -8.80 4.12
C TRP A 170 -1.58 -8.33 5.50
N GLY A 171 -0.34 -7.87 5.58
CA GLY A 171 0.23 -7.15 6.72
C GLY A 171 0.99 -5.92 6.22
N MET A 172 1.48 -5.13 7.16
CA MET A 172 2.43 -4.05 6.88
C MET A 172 3.65 -4.20 7.77
N ARG A 173 4.84 -3.90 7.25
CA ARG A 173 6.10 -3.91 8.00
C ARG A 173 7.06 -2.87 7.45
N ALA A 174 7.89 -2.33 8.32
CA ALA A 174 9.11 -1.65 7.93
C ALA A 174 10.21 -2.68 7.59
N THR A 175 11.32 -2.22 7.03
CA THR A 175 12.53 -3.05 6.96
C THR A 175 13.14 -3.23 8.35
N GLU A 176 13.46 -4.47 8.70
CA GLU A 176 14.19 -4.83 9.93
C GLU A 176 15.66 -4.43 9.86
#